data_AF-A0A2L0EJV4-F1
#
_entry.id   AF-A0A2L0EJV4-F1
#
_cell.length_a   1.000
_cell.length_b   1.000
_cell.length_c   1.000
_cell.angle_alpha   90.00
_cell.angle_beta   90.00
_cell.angle_gamma   90.00
#
_symmetry.space_group_name_H-M   'P 1'
#
loop_
_entity.id
_entity.type
_entity.pdbx_description
1 polymer ?
#
loop_
_entity_poly.entity_id
_entity_poly.type
_entity_poly.pdbx_seq_one_letter_code
_entity_poly.pdbx_strand_id
1 'polypeptide(L)'
;MSTHSILGDTDVIDENALPDGGAGGNQTQVPIDSKLRFEDAATGSALLHVAVTGSTPPAGYKSYTEYWSRLGVLKASAITMLSFEFSARQGTPEHAAVLDEWLGNGSVLATDQQAKTGDWIEGVYKPTSPKSALYWALDPDSAGDRRIGLLVELGNADELLNVIWYKTKQPENGLIFQETPIKLAFAKVLDSTDPHKIDNGPWFFYRGVMRPM
;
A
#
# COMPACT_ATOMS: atom_id res chain seq x y z
N MET A 1 -17.90 40.93 36.88
CA MET A 1 -19.16 40.25 36.48
C MET A 1 -18.85 39.41 35.24
N SER A 2 -19.56 38.30 35.04
CA SER A 2 -19.60 37.50 33.79
C SER A 2 -20.28 38.31 32.65
N THR A 3 -20.24 38.00 31.34
CA THR A 3 -19.62 36.96 30.46
C THR A 3 -19.55 37.59 29.03
N HIS A 4 -19.09 37.04 27.88
CA HIS A 4 -18.66 35.72 27.34
C HIS A 4 -17.23 35.87 26.69
N SER A 5 -16.58 35.02 25.87
CA SER A 5 -16.92 33.97 24.87
C SER A 5 -17.61 34.54 23.58
N ILE A 6 -17.53 33.97 22.36
CA ILE A 6 -17.22 32.60 21.87
C ILE A 6 -16.24 32.59 20.67
N LEU A 7 -15.43 31.51 20.57
CA LEU A 7 -14.69 30.88 19.45
C LEU A 7 -14.11 31.69 18.27
N GLY A 8 -12.92 31.25 17.85
CA GLY A 8 -12.25 31.61 16.61
C GLY A 8 -11.04 30.72 16.29
N ASP A 9 -11.12 29.42 16.59
CA ASP A 9 -10.03 28.48 16.30
C ASP A 9 -9.86 28.29 14.79
N THR A 10 -8.72 28.74 14.27
CA THR A 10 -8.18 28.30 12.99
C THR A 10 -6.90 27.54 13.27
N ASP A 11 -6.96 26.20 13.24
CA ASP A 11 -5.76 25.37 13.20
C ASP A 11 -4.94 25.76 11.97
N VAL A 12 -3.81 26.43 12.20
CA VAL A 12 -2.82 26.71 11.16
C VAL A 12 -2.01 25.45 10.97
N ILE A 13 -2.11 24.83 9.79
CA ILE A 13 -1.21 23.76 9.38
C ILE A 13 0.19 24.36 9.31
N ASP A 14 1.10 23.93 10.19
CA ASP A 14 2.50 24.36 10.15
C ASP A 14 3.24 23.61 9.05
N GLU A 15 3.37 24.27 7.90
CA GLU A 15 4.05 23.75 6.70
C GLU A 15 5.57 23.52 6.89
N ASN A 16 6.14 23.78 8.08
CA ASN A 16 7.57 23.62 8.38
C ASN A 16 7.90 22.48 9.36
N ALA A 17 6.93 21.64 9.73
CA ALA A 17 7.11 20.51 10.64
C ALA A 17 7.86 19.30 10.02
N LEU A 18 9.08 19.51 9.52
CA LEU A 18 9.95 18.45 9.02
C LEU A 18 10.38 17.48 10.16
N PRO A 19 10.30 16.15 9.96
CA PRO A 19 10.84 15.18 10.91
C PRO A 19 12.37 15.21 10.94
N ASP A 20 12.95 15.02 12.13
CA ASP A 20 14.38 15.19 12.38
C ASP A 20 15.26 14.18 11.61
N GLY A 21 16.32 14.68 10.98
CA GLY A 21 17.09 14.02 9.93
C GLY A 21 18.16 13.04 10.43
N GLY A 22 17.75 11.98 11.13
CA GLY A 22 18.64 10.90 11.57
C GLY A 22 19.19 10.06 10.40
N ALA A 23 20.35 10.43 9.85
CA ALA A 23 20.94 9.77 8.68
C ALA A 23 21.26 8.28 8.92
N GLY A 24 20.52 7.36 8.28
CA GLY A 24 20.53 5.94 8.63
C GLY A 24 20.05 4.92 7.58
N GLY A 25 20.14 5.21 6.28
CA GLY A 25 20.17 4.19 5.20
C GLY A 25 18.94 3.29 4.96
N ASN A 26 17.85 3.40 5.72
CA ASN A 26 16.69 2.50 5.62
C ASN A 26 15.75 2.83 4.44
N GLN A 27 16.01 2.19 3.30
CA GLN A 27 15.11 2.14 2.15
C GLN A 27 13.79 1.48 2.52
N THR A 28 12.69 2.24 2.55
CA THR A 28 11.33 1.77 2.85
C THR A 28 10.34 2.44 1.91
N GLN A 29 9.46 1.64 1.28
CA GLN A 29 8.69 2.05 0.10
C GLN A 29 7.56 3.01 0.47
N VAL A 30 6.78 2.55 1.44
CA VAL A 30 5.88 3.33 2.30
C VAL A 30 6.71 3.72 3.52
N PRO A 31 6.75 4.99 3.94
CA PRO A 31 7.49 5.37 5.13
C PRO A 31 7.07 4.53 6.34
N ILE A 32 8.03 4.18 7.19
CA ILE A 32 7.73 3.51 8.46
C ILE A 32 6.78 4.38 9.29
N ASP A 33 5.71 3.77 9.83
CA ASP A 33 4.53 4.46 10.39
C ASP A 33 3.63 5.19 9.37
N SER A 34 3.54 4.70 8.12
CA SER A 34 2.41 5.00 7.23
C SER A 34 1.52 3.78 6.94
N LYS A 35 0.30 4.08 6.49
CA LYS A 35 -0.77 3.11 6.21
C LYS A 35 -1.52 3.50 4.95
N LEU A 36 -1.82 2.52 4.10
CA LEU A 36 -2.51 2.74 2.83
C LEU A 36 -3.97 2.31 2.92
N ARG A 37 -4.85 3.03 2.23
CA ARG A 37 -6.22 2.58 1.91
C ARG A 37 -6.34 2.44 0.40
N PHE A 38 -6.84 1.30 -0.05
CA PHE A 38 -7.38 1.13 -1.39
C PHE A 38 -8.91 1.17 -1.30
N GLU A 39 -9.53 2.17 -1.92
CA GLU A 39 -10.98 2.38 -1.94
C GLU A 39 -11.55 2.24 -3.35
N ASP A 40 -12.82 1.82 -3.46
CA ASP A 40 -13.57 1.87 -4.73
C ASP A 40 -13.74 3.33 -5.16
N ALA A 41 -13.22 3.69 -6.33
CA ALA A 41 -13.19 5.07 -6.79
C ALA A 41 -14.58 5.66 -7.11
N ALA A 42 -15.63 4.84 -7.21
CA ALA A 42 -17.01 5.28 -7.41
C ALA A 42 -17.80 5.45 -6.10
N THR A 43 -17.40 4.81 -5.00
CA THR A 43 -18.17 4.81 -3.74
C THR A 43 -17.39 5.26 -2.50
N GLY A 44 -16.07 5.42 -2.59
CA GLY A 44 -15.20 5.70 -1.42
C GLY A 44 -15.16 4.56 -0.39
N SER A 45 -15.65 3.37 -0.74
CA SER A 45 -15.68 2.22 0.18
C SER A 45 -14.32 1.54 0.23
N ALA A 46 -13.76 1.39 1.43
CA ALA A 46 -12.48 0.70 1.63
C ALA A 46 -12.57 -0.77 1.19
N LEU A 47 -11.61 -1.21 0.37
CA LEU A 47 -11.50 -2.56 -0.20
C LEU A 47 -10.35 -3.32 0.45
N LEU A 48 -9.18 -2.70 0.49
CA LEU A 48 -7.98 -3.18 1.17
C LEU A 48 -7.41 -2.08 2.07
N HIS A 49 -6.88 -2.46 3.21
CA HIS A 49 -6.00 -1.63 4.03
C HIS A 49 -4.60 -2.25 4.05
N VAL A 50 -3.57 -1.40 4.08
CA VAL A 50 -2.19 -1.80 4.36
C VAL A 50 -1.72 -1.04 5.60
N ALA A 51 -1.03 -1.72 6.50
CA ALA A 51 -0.23 -1.11 7.55
C ALA A 51 1.23 -1.52 7.40
N VAL A 52 2.16 -0.60 7.69
CA VAL A 52 3.60 -0.84 7.51
C VAL A 52 4.35 -0.56 8.81
N THR A 53 4.93 -1.62 9.37
CA THR A 53 5.68 -1.54 10.64
C THR A 53 7.14 -1.17 10.40
N GLY A 54 7.69 -0.27 11.22
CA GLY A 54 9.13 0.04 11.20
C GLY A 54 10.00 -0.89 12.03
N SER A 55 10.98 -0.32 12.72
CA SER A 55 12.01 -1.05 13.47
C SER A 55 11.53 -1.57 14.82
N THR A 56 10.54 -0.91 15.43
CA THR A 56 10.02 -1.20 16.79
C THR A 56 8.52 -1.50 16.77
N PRO A 57 8.10 -2.62 16.14
CA PRO A 57 6.69 -3.01 16.07
C PRO A 57 6.09 -3.32 17.45
N PRO A 58 4.76 -3.25 17.62
CA PRO A 58 4.08 -3.80 18.78
C PRO A 58 4.25 -5.33 18.90
N ALA A 59 3.97 -5.87 20.09
CA ALA A 59 3.94 -7.32 20.29
C ALA A 59 2.91 -8.01 19.36
N GLY A 60 3.28 -9.17 18.81
CA GLY A 60 2.49 -9.86 17.77
C GLY A 60 2.86 -9.44 16.34
N TYR A 61 3.40 -8.24 16.15
CA TYR A 61 3.85 -7.73 14.85
C TYR A 61 5.35 -7.95 14.64
N LYS A 62 5.78 -7.96 13.37
CA LYS A 62 7.19 -8.05 12.93
C LYS A 62 7.66 -6.69 12.46
N SER A 63 8.97 -6.46 12.43
CA SER A 63 9.56 -5.22 11.92
C SER A 63 9.66 -5.23 10.39
N TYR A 64 9.65 -4.06 9.76
CA TYR A 64 9.74 -3.87 8.30
C TYR A 64 8.80 -4.80 7.52
N THR A 65 7.54 -4.89 7.95
CA THR A 65 6.55 -5.83 7.42
C THR A 65 5.30 -5.07 6.98
N GLU A 66 4.81 -5.40 5.79
CA GLU A 66 3.53 -4.92 5.27
C GLU A 66 2.42 -5.88 5.65
N TYR A 67 1.38 -5.37 6.30
CA TYR A 67 0.19 -6.11 6.70
C TYR A 67 -0.98 -5.70 5.81
N TRP A 68 -1.40 -6.60 4.94
CA TRP A 68 -2.45 -6.42 3.95
C TRP A 68 -3.75 -7.04 4.46
N SER A 69 -4.73 -6.21 4.80
CA SER A 69 -6.07 -6.64 5.23
C SER A 69 -7.11 -6.41 4.15
N ARG A 70 -7.97 -7.41 3.91
CA ARG A 70 -9.15 -7.27 3.05
C ARG A 70 -10.39 -6.90 3.87
N LEU A 71 -11.00 -5.76 3.52
CA LEU A 71 -12.23 -5.24 4.14
C LEU A 71 -13.46 -5.33 3.21
N GLY A 72 -13.27 -5.15 1.90
CA GLY A 72 -14.36 -5.04 0.91
C GLY A 72 -14.39 -6.15 -0.13
N VAL A 73 -15.32 -6.07 -1.08
CA VAL A 73 -15.39 -6.98 -2.23
C VAL A 73 -14.76 -6.29 -3.44
N LEU A 74 -13.70 -6.87 -4.01
CA LEU A 74 -12.93 -6.31 -5.14
C LEU A 74 -13.66 -6.45 -6.48
N LYS A 75 -14.79 -5.75 -6.61
CA LYS A 75 -15.61 -5.63 -7.83
C LYS A 75 -15.44 -4.29 -8.56
N ALA A 76 -14.72 -3.34 -7.96
CA ALA A 76 -14.47 -2.02 -8.51
C ALA A 76 -13.89 -2.04 -9.93
N SER A 77 -14.30 -1.09 -10.77
CA SER A 77 -13.71 -0.84 -12.10
C SER A 77 -12.51 0.11 -12.05
N ALA A 78 -12.37 0.88 -10.97
CA ALA A 78 -11.21 1.69 -10.65
C ALA A 78 -11.06 1.77 -9.12
N ILE A 79 -9.82 1.82 -8.64
CA ILE A 79 -9.52 1.94 -7.20
C ILE A 79 -8.59 3.12 -6.96
N THR A 80 -8.79 3.82 -5.85
CA THR A 80 -7.86 4.86 -5.39
C THR A 80 -7.03 4.31 -4.25
N MET A 81 -5.70 4.37 -4.38
CA MET A 81 -4.78 4.26 -3.25
C MET A 81 -4.63 5.65 -2.61
N LEU A 82 -4.76 5.71 -1.29
CA LEU A 82 -4.48 6.88 -0.45
C LEU A 82 -3.44 6.49 0.61
N SER A 83 -2.45 7.35 0.84
CA SER A 83 -1.47 7.20 1.92
C SER A 83 -1.81 8.11 3.10
N PHE A 84 -1.62 7.59 4.32
CA PHE A 84 -1.81 8.31 5.59
C PHE A 84 -0.70 7.94 6.58
N GLU A 85 -0.37 8.84 7.50
CA GLU A 85 0.48 8.52 8.65
C GLU A 85 -0.33 7.82 9.77
N PHE A 86 0.36 7.17 10.71
CA PHE A 86 -0.25 6.77 11.98
C PHE A 86 -0.35 7.97 12.94
N SER A 87 -1.50 8.09 13.61
CA SER A 87 -1.75 9.09 14.65
C SER A 87 -1.02 8.80 15.98
N ALA A 88 -0.44 7.62 16.12
CA ALA A 88 0.37 7.19 17.26
C ALA A 88 1.73 6.71 16.76
N ARG A 89 2.82 7.12 17.43
CA ARG A 89 4.20 6.87 17.01
C ARG A 89 4.68 5.46 17.38
N GLN A 90 5.61 4.89 16.63
CA GLN A 90 6.35 3.67 17.02
C GLN A 90 6.81 3.67 18.49
N GLY A 91 6.76 2.50 19.12
CA GLY A 91 7.11 2.31 20.53
C GLY A 91 6.08 2.81 21.56
N THR A 92 5.01 3.50 21.17
CA THR A 92 3.93 3.89 22.08
C THR A 92 2.91 2.75 22.31
N PRO A 93 2.30 2.61 23.50
CA PRO A 93 1.21 1.66 23.73
C PRO A 93 0.02 1.84 22.79
N GLU A 94 -0.28 3.08 22.43
CA GLU A 94 -1.40 3.47 21.58
C GLU A 94 -1.22 2.96 20.13
N HIS A 95 0.02 2.85 19.64
CA HIS A 95 0.31 2.38 18.28
C HIS A 95 -0.20 0.96 18.02
N ALA A 96 -0.20 0.08 19.03
CA ALA A 96 -0.78 -1.26 18.91
C ALA A 96 -2.28 -1.21 18.58
N ALA A 97 -3.04 -0.40 19.34
CA ALA A 97 -4.48 -0.28 19.15
C ALA A 97 -4.83 0.33 17.77
N VAL A 98 -4.08 1.32 17.28
CA VAL A 98 -4.32 1.93 15.96
C VAL A 98 -3.95 0.96 14.82
N LEU A 99 -2.95 0.10 15.00
CA LEU A 99 -2.63 -0.98 14.05
C LEU A 99 -3.73 -2.03 13.98
N ASP A 100 -4.18 -2.53 15.14
CA ASP A 100 -5.26 -3.52 15.26
C ASP A 100 -6.59 -2.97 14.72
N GLU A 101 -6.93 -1.72 15.02
CA GLU A 101 -8.13 -1.04 14.49
C GLU A 101 -8.06 -0.87 12.96
N TRP A 102 -6.89 -0.47 12.43
CA TRP A 102 -6.74 -0.22 11.00
C TRP A 102 -6.79 -1.50 10.16
N LEU A 103 -6.17 -2.58 10.62
CA LEU A 103 -6.22 -3.87 9.93
C LEU A 103 -7.57 -4.56 10.15
N GLY A 104 -8.16 -4.41 11.34
CA GLY A 104 -9.48 -4.92 11.70
C GLY A 104 -9.61 -6.44 11.57
N ASN A 105 -10.85 -6.92 11.58
CA ASN A 105 -11.17 -8.36 11.54
C ASN A 105 -11.12 -8.96 10.12
N GLY A 106 -10.30 -8.40 9.23
CA GLY A 106 -10.15 -8.89 7.85
C GLY A 106 -9.25 -10.12 7.74
N SER A 107 -9.17 -10.71 6.54
CA SER A 107 -8.08 -11.66 6.25
C SER A 107 -6.78 -10.88 6.11
N VAL A 108 -5.91 -10.96 7.13
CA VAL A 108 -4.60 -10.29 7.14
C VAL A 108 -3.52 -11.21 6.58
N LEU A 109 -2.77 -10.71 5.60
CA LEU A 109 -1.52 -11.31 5.14
C LEU A 109 -0.33 -10.39 5.46
N ALA A 110 0.74 -10.96 5.97
CA ALA A 110 2.02 -10.28 6.19
C ALA A 110 3.00 -10.59 5.05
N THR A 111 3.74 -9.58 4.57
CA THR A 111 4.93 -9.77 3.70
C THR A 111 6.07 -8.85 4.13
N ASP A 112 7.30 -9.29 3.86
CA ASP A 112 8.51 -8.53 4.16
C ASP A 112 8.55 -7.26 3.27
N GLN A 113 8.68 -6.06 3.85
CA GLN A 113 8.68 -4.77 3.12
C GLN A 113 9.96 -4.56 2.30
N GLN A 114 11.06 -5.18 2.73
CA GLN A 114 12.39 -5.03 2.16
C GLN A 114 12.58 -5.88 0.89
N ALA A 115 11.91 -5.47 -0.19
CA ALA A 115 12.14 -5.98 -1.54
C ALA A 115 13.48 -5.46 -2.09
N LYS A 116 14.28 -6.35 -2.69
CA LYS A 116 15.55 -6.03 -3.35
C LYS A 116 15.40 -6.08 -4.86
N THR A 117 16.30 -5.42 -5.58
CA THR A 117 16.36 -5.42 -7.06
C THR A 117 16.32 -6.82 -7.67
N GLY A 118 16.93 -7.81 -7.01
CA GLY A 118 16.95 -9.22 -7.45
C GLY A 118 15.69 -10.04 -7.10
N ASP A 119 14.76 -9.49 -6.31
CA ASP A 119 13.47 -10.15 -6.00
C ASP A 119 12.40 -9.83 -7.07
N TRP A 120 12.68 -8.89 -7.97
CA TRP A 120 11.88 -8.58 -9.15
C TRP A 120 12.24 -9.51 -10.30
N ILE A 121 11.24 -10.19 -10.84
CA ILE A 121 11.38 -11.19 -11.92
C ILE A 121 10.90 -10.59 -13.23
N GLU A 122 11.72 -10.62 -14.28
CA GLU A 122 11.31 -10.22 -15.63
C GLU A 122 10.29 -11.21 -16.22
N GLY A 123 9.23 -10.69 -16.84
CA GLY A 123 8.13 -11.43 -17.44
C GLY A 123 6.79 -11.18 -16.75
N VAL A 124 5.92 -12.19 -16.81
CA VAL A 124 4.54 -12.11 -16.30
C VAL A 124 4.30 -13.19 -15.25
N TYR A 125 3.83 -12.78 -14.07
CA TYR A 125 3.36 -13.72 -13.07
C TYR A 125 2.07 -14.38 -13.56
N LYS A 126 2.04 -15.71 -13.56
CA LYS A 126 0.85 -16.48 -13.89
C LYS A 126 -0.03 -16.60 -12.65
N PRO A 127 -1.26 -16.06 -12.64
CA PRO A 127 -2.17 -16.22 -11.52
C PRO A 127 -2.38 -17.69 -11.16
N THR A 128 -2.50 -17.94 -9.86
CA THR A 128 -2.80 -19.25 -9.28
C THR A 128 -4.17 -19.30 -8.61
N SER A 129 -4.80 -18.14 -8.41
CA SER A 129 -6.13 -17.99 -7.86
C SER A 129 -7.26 -18.18 -8.90
N PRO A 130 -8.46 -18.62 -8.47
CA PRO A 130 -9.67 -18.64 -9.30
C PRO A 130 -10.35 -17.27 -9.47
N LYS A 131 -9.90 -16.24 -8.75
CA LYS A 131 -10.51 -14.90 -8.68
C LYS A 131 -9.40 -13.83 -8.57
N SER A 132 -8.91 -13.36 -9.71
CA SER A 132 -7.83 -12.37 -9.75
C SER A 132 -8.25 -11.12 -10.51
N ALA A 133 -7.73 -9.96 -10.09
CA ALA A 133 -7.99 -8.67 -10.74
C ALA A 133 -6.69 -7.87 -10.86
N LEU A 134 -6.33 -7.52 -12.09
CA LEU A 134 -5.21 -6.61 -12.39
C LEU A 134 -5.74 -5.17 -12.51
N TYR A 135 -5.10 -4.26 -11.81
CA TYR A 135 -5.31 -2.82 -11.90
C TYR A 135 -4.01 -2.15 -12.36
N TRP A 136 -4.09 -0.96 -12.96
CA TRP A 136 -2.93 -0.23 -13.45
C TRP A 136 -3.04 1.28 -13.22
N ALA A 137 -1.89 1.93 -13.01
CA ALA A 137 -1.76 3.38 -12.91
C ALA A 137 -0.54 3.87 -13.70
N LEU A 138 -0.36 5.20 -13.76
CA LEU A 138 0.94 5.78 -14.13
C LEU A 138 1.95 5.48 -13.02
N ASP A 139 3.19 5.16 -13.39
CA ASP A 139 4.26 4.91 -12.40
C ASP A 139 4.80 6.25 -11.86
N PRO A 140 4.59 6.59 -10.56
CA PRO A 140 5.03 7.87 -10.01
C PRO A 140 6.55 8.03 -9.99
N ASP A 141 7.31 6.92 -9.99
CA ASP A 141 8.78 6.94 -9.98
C ASP A 141 9.39 7.32 -11.35
N SER A 142 8.57 7.45 -12.39
CA SER A 142 9.04 7.64 -13.76
C SER A 142 8.47 8.90 -14.40
N ALA A 143 9.36 9.85 -14.72
CA ALA A 143 9.03 10.93 -15.65
C ALA A 143 8.53 10.35 -16.99
N GLY A 144 7.28 10.63 -17.35
CA GLY A 144 6.67 10.24 -18.62
C GLY A 144 5.45 9.34 -18.47
N ASP A 145 5.32 8.37 -19.37
CA ASP A 145 4.15 7.53 -19.60
C ASP A 145 4.31 6.07 -19.15
N ARG A 146 5.29 5.77 -18.29
CA ARG A 146 5.43 4.41 -17.74
C ARG A 146 4.26 4.01 -16.85
N ARG A 147 4.07 2.70 -16.75
CA ARG A 147 2.92 2.08 -16.08
C ARG A 147 3.39 1.20 -14.92
N ILE A 148 2.62 1.27 -13.84
CA ILE A 148 2.69 0.37 -12.67
C ILE A 148 1.40 -0.45 -12.63
N GLY A 149 1.50 -1.73 -12.28
CA GLY A 149 0.36 -2.64 -12.14
C GLY A 149 0.26 -3.23 -10.74
N LEU A 150 -0.96 -3.52 -10.32
CA LEU A 150 -1.32 -4.14 -9.05
C LEU A 150 -2.29 -5.30 -9.32
N LEU A 151 -1.80 -6.52 -9.22
CA LEU A 151 -2.59 -7.75 -9.34
C LEU A 151 -2.95 -8.26 -7.94
N VAL A 152 -4.25 -8.40 -7.68
CA VAL A 152 -4.77 -8.95 -6.43
C VAL A 152 -5.39 -10.32 -6.72
N GLU A 153 -5.05 -11.32 -5.92
CA GLU A 153 -5.55 -12.69 -6.00
C GLU A 153 -6.39 -13.05 -4.77
N LEU A 154 -7.60 -13.55 -4.98
CA LEU A 154 -8.52 -13.97 -3.93
C LEU A 154 -8.85 -15.48 -3.99
N GLY A 155 -9.17 -16.10 -2.87
CA GLY A 155 -9.59 -17.49 -2.83
C GLY A 155 -11.09 -17.69 -3.05
N ASN A 156 -11.58 -18.90 -2.78
CA ASN A 156 -12.96 -19.27 -3.09
C ASN A 156 -13.99 -18.58 -2.19
N ALA A 157 -13.63 -18.27 -0.93
CA ALA A 157 -14.40 -17.45 -0.01
C ALA A 157 -14.07 -15.94 -0.12
N ASP A 158 -13.42 -15.54 -1.22
CA ASP A 158 -12.88 -14.19 -1.47
C ASP A 158 -11.75 -13.78 -0.50
N GLU A 159 -11.21 -14.70 0.30
CA GLU A 159 -10.06 -14.47 1.17
C GLU A 159 -8.85 -13.94 0.37
N LEU A 160 -8.09 -12.99 0.90
CA LEU A 160 -6.90 -12.49 0.21
C LEU A 160 -5.83 -13.60 0.18
N LEU A 161 -5.22 -13.86 -0.98
CA LEU A 161 -4.19 -14.90 -1.15
C LEU A 161 -2.83 -14.33 -1.58
N ASN A 162 -2.80 -13.47 -2.59
CA ASN A 162 -1.58 -12.79 -3.03
C ASN A 162 -1.85 -11.35 -3.45
N VAL A 163 -0.81 -10.52 -3.33
CA VAL A 163 -0.68 -9.23 -4.01
C VAL A 163 0.63 -9.28 -4.81
N ILE A 164 0.56 -8.91 -6.09
CA ILE A 164 1.71 -8.90 -7.00
C ILE A 164 1.78 -7.52 -7.65
N TRP A 165 2.92 -6.86 -7.51
CA TRP A 165 3.20 -5.57 -8.13
C TRP A 165 3.96 -5.77 -9.44
N TYR A 166 3.71 -4.88 -10.39
CA TYR A 166 4.26 -4.91 -11.75
C TYR A 166 4.83 -3.55 -12.12
N LYS A 167 6.00 -3.52 -12.77
CA LYS A 167 6.59 -2.30 -13.36
C LYS A 167 7.16 -2.53 -14.74
N THR A 168 7.14 -1.49 -15.56
CA THR A 168 7.70 -1.46 -16.93
C THR A 168 9.22 -1.23 -16.98
N LYS A 169 9.86 -1.12 -15.80
CA LYS A 169 11.31 -1.07 -15.58
C LYS A 169 11.62 -1.75 -14.24
N GLN A 170 12.71 -2.51 -14.16
CA GLN A 170 13.21 -3.03 -12.88
C GLN A 170 13.57 -1.87 -11.92
N PRO A 171 13.06 -1.84 -10.68
CA PRO A 171 13.41 -0.79 -9.73
C PRO A 171 14.84 -0.93 -9.23
N GLU A 172 15.62 0.16 -9.29
CA GLU A 172 17.07 0.12 -9.10
C GLU A 172 17.50 -0.32 -7.69
N ASN A 173 16.66 -0.03 -6.69
CA ASN A 173 16.79 -0.44 -5.29
C ASN A 173 15.74 -1.49 -4.84
N GLY A 174 14.93 -2.03 -5.77
CA GLY A 174 13.88 -3.01 -5.46
C GLY A 174 12.57 -2.45 -4.89
N LEU A 175 12.45 -1.14 -4.66
CA LEU A 175 11.22 -0.56 -4.10
C LEU A 175 10.10 -0.44 -5.16
N ILE A 176 8.84 -0.67 -4.78
CA ILE A 176 7.67 -0.44 -5.65
C ILE A 176 7.46 1.06 -5.85
N PHE A 177 7.77 1.89 -4.85
CA PHE A 177 7.81 3.35 -4.95
C PHE A 177 9.13 3.88 -4.38
N GLN A 178 9.76 4.84 -5.05
CA GLN A 178 10.87 5.62 -4.49
C GLN A 178 10.36 6.61 -3.44
N GLU A 179 9.17 7.16 -3.69
CA GLU A 179 8.41 8.03 -2.78
C GLU A 179 6.94 7.60 -2.88
N THR A 180 6.34 7.16 -1.77
CA THR A 180 4.92 6.74 -1.79
C THR A 180 4.01 7.95 -2.07
N PRO A 181 3.22 7.95 -3.16
CA PRO A 181 2.35 9.07 -3.47
C PRO A 181 1.19 9.15 -2.48
N ILE A 182 0.85 10.38 -2.06
CA ILE A 182 -0.31 10.67 -1.20
C ILE A 182 -1.60 10.09 -1.78
N LYS A 183 -1.73 10.11 -3.12
CA LYS A 183 -2.85 9.52 -3.87
C LYS A 183 -2.38 8.94 -5.20
N LEU A 184 -2.82 7.72 -5.52
CA LEU A 184 -2.61 7.09 -6.83
C LEU A 184 -3.91 6.40 -7.29
N ALA A 185 -4.40 6.78 -8.47
CA ALA A 185 -5.62 6.22 -9.05
C ALA A 185 -5.29 5.11 -10.05
N PHE A 186 -5.89 3.93 -9.86
CA PHE A 186 -5.71 2.77 -10.73
C PHE A 186 -7.01 2.44 -11.48
N ALA A 187 -6.91 2.14 -12.77
CA ALA A 187 -8.01 1.57 -13.56
C ALA A 187 -7.88 0.04 -13.64
N LYS A 188 -9.00 -0.69 -13.63
CA LYS A 188 -9.00 -2.15 -13.79
C LYS A 188 -8.73 -2.55 -15.24
N VAL A 189 -7.88 -3.55 -15.45
CA VAL A 189 -7.77 -4.25 -16.73
C VAL A 189 -9.00 -5.14 -16.91
N LEU A 190 -9.81 -4.85 -17.93
CA LEU A 190 -11.02 -5.62 -18.22
C LEU A 190 -10.66 -7.00 -18.79
N ASP A 191 -11.32 -8.03 -18.25
CA ASP A 191 -11.27 -9.43 -18.69
C ASP A 191 -9.85 -10.03 -18.88
N SER A 192 -8.85 -9.49 -18.18
CA SER A 192 -7.47 -9.98 -18.24
C SER A 192 -6.65 -9.68 -16.99
N THR A 193 -5.63 -10.51 -16.80
CA THR A 193 -4.56 -10.36 -15.80
C THR A 193 -3.17 -10.30 -16.45
N ASP A 194 -3.11 -10.21 -17.78
CA ASP A 194 -1.88 -10.06 -18.56
C ASP A 194 -1.51 -8.57 -18.63
N PRO A 195 -0.35 -8.14 -18.09
CA PRO A 195 0.03 -6.74 -18.07
C PRO A 195 0.35 -6.19 -19.47
N HIS A 196 0.52 -7.04 -20.49
CA HIS A 196 0.57 -6.61 -21.89
C HIS A 196 -0.75 -6.03 -22.42
N LYS A 197 -1.85 -6.08 -21.63
CA LYS A 197 -3.08 -5.30 -21.90
C LYS A 197 -3.01 -3.85 -21.41
N ILE A 198 -1.97 -3.49 -20.66
CA ILE A 198 -1.67 -2.14 -20.18
C ILE A 198 -0.64 -1.48 -21.11
N ASP A 199 0.47 -2.17 -21.37
CA ASP A 199 1.59 -1.71 -22.19
C ASP A 199 2.34 -2.91 -22.80
N ASN A 200 2.79 -2.82 -24.05
CA ASN A 200 3.53 -3.88 -24.76
C ASN A 200 5.04 -3.91 -24.42
N GLY A 201 5.52 -3.02 -23.56
CA GLY A 201 6.90 -3.03 -23.06
C GLY A 201 7.26 -4.27 -22.21
N PRO A 202 8.54 -4.42 -21.83
CA PRO A 202 8.94 -5.45 -20.87
C PRO A 202 8.31 -5.17 -19.51
N TRP A 203 7.98 -6.24 -18.79
CA TRP A 203 7.40 -6.18 -17.45
C TRP A 203 8.29 -6.90 -16.45
N PHE A 204 8.35 -6.35 -15.24
CA PHE A 204 8.99 -6.94 -14.08
C PHE A 204 7.93 -7.07 -13.00
N PHE A 205 7.86 -8.21 -12.31
CA PHE A 205 6.93 -8.42 -11.22
C PHE A 205 7.63 -8.73 -9.90
N TYR A 206 7.07 -8.20 -8.81
CA TYR A 206 7.42 -8.57 -7.45
C TYR A 206 6.22 -9.24 -6.77
N ARG A 207 6.43 -10.45 -6.27
CA ARG A 207 5.47 -11.17 -5.43
C ARG A 207 6.10 -11.34 -4.05
N GLY A 208 5.63 -10.55 -3.09
CA GLY A 208 5.99 -10.71 -1.69
C GLY A 208 5.64 -12.11 -1.18
N VAL A 209 6.41 -12.60 -0.20
CA VAL A 209 6.15 -13.90 0.43
C VAL A 209 5.03 -13.72 1.46
N MET A 210 3.80 -13.58 0.97
CA MET A 210 2.60 -13.43 1.79
C MET A 210 2.43 -14.63 2.72
N ARG A 211 2.12 -14.37 4.00
CA ARG A 211 1.83 -15.41 5.01
C ARG A 211 0.64 -14.95 5.86
N PRO A 212 -0.22 -15.87 6.35
CA PRO A 212 -1.13 -15.53 7.44
C PRO A 212 -0.35 -14.93 8.63
N MET A 213 -0.97 -13.97 9.31
CA MET A 213 -0.48 -13.41 10.57
C MET A 213 -0.68 -14.40 11.73
#